data_AF-A0A5K0ZP91-F1
#
_entry.id   AF-A0A5K0ZP91-F1
#
_cell.length_a   1.000
_cell.length_b   1.000
_cell.length_c   1.000
_cell.angle_alpha   90.00
_cell.angle_beta   90.00
_cell.angle_gamma   90.00
#
_symmetry.space_group_name_H-M   'P 1'
#
loop_
_entity.id
_entity.type
_entity.pdbx_description
1 polymer ?
#
loop_
_entity_poly.entity_id
_entity_poly.type
_entity_poly.pdbx_seq_one_letter_code
_entity_poly.pdbx_strand_id
1 'polypeptide(L)' 'MPNSSIFWIIDSGALRHFCSRPGLFTMLHRFSQPRHVKIADGRMSPILGYGDVKLSQSMTIPHVLYALEFPSNLLS' A
#
# COMPACT_ATOMS: atom_id res chain seq x y z
N MET A 1 9.31 19.65 -6.70
CA MET A 1 9.14 19.57 -5.23
C MET A 1 10.25 18.70 -4.68
N PRO A 2 10.97 19.13 -3.62
CA PRO A 2 12.10 18.37 -3.08
C PRO A 2 11.59 17.01 -2.56
N ASN A 3 12.45 15.98 -2.64
CA ASN A 3 12.22 14.60 -2.22
C ASN A 3 11.23 14.48 -1.06
N SER A 4 9.96 14.18 -1.35
CA SER A 4 9.04 13.75 -0.30
C SER A 4 9.57 12.39 0.17
N SER A 5 10.20 12.36 1.35
CA SER A 5 10.58 11.11 1.99
C SER A 5 9.33 10.22 2.07
N ILE A 6 9.41 9.02 1.51
CA ILE A 6 8.31 8.06 1.57
C ILE A 6 8.38 7.39 2.94
N PHE A 7 7.50 7.79 3.85
CA PHE A 7 7.42 7.19 5.17
C PHE A 7 6.50 5.96 5.14
N TRP A 8 6.95 4.92 5.86
CA TRP A 8 6.19 3.70 6.13
C TRP A 8 5.97 3.59 7.63
N ILE A 9 4.75 3.29 8.03
CA ILE A 9 4.40 2.99 9.42
C ILE A 9 4.48 1.48 9.57
N ILE A 10 5.24 1.01 10.56
CA ILE A 10 5.24 -0.41 10.95
C ILE A 10 4.02 -0.63 11.84
N ASP A 11 3.11 -1.47 11.40
CA ASP A 11 1.87 -1.79 12.09
C ASP A 11 1.69 -3.30 12.18
N SER A 12 2.18 -3.90 13.27
CA SER A 12 2.05 -5.33 13.51
C SER A 12 0.60 -5.80 13.71
N GLY A 13 -0.36 -4.87 13.85
CA GLY A 13 -1.79 -5.17 13.87
C GLY A 13 -2.40 -5.29 12.46
N ALA A 14 -1.70 -4.84 11.42
CA ALA A 14 -2.15 -4.95 10.04
C ALA A 14 -1.91 -6.38 9.51
N LEU A 15 -2.88 -6.90 8.74
CA LEU A 15 -2.73 -8.21 8.09
C LEU A 15 -1.98 -8.15 6.74
N ARG A 16 -1.84 -6.95 6.18
CA ARG A 16 -1.32 -6.72 4.84
C ARG A 16 -0.57 -5.39 4.80
N HIS A 17 0.42 -5.31 3.93
CA HIS A 17 1.06 -4.05 3.57
C HIS A 17 0.15 -3.19 2.69
N PHE A 18 0.19 -1.87 2.87
CA PHE A 18 -0.58 -0.91 2.09
C PHE A 18 0.31 0.19 1.52
N CYS A 19 0.00 0.62 0.31
CA CYS A 19 0.63 1.77 -0.32
C CYS A 19 -0.43 2.63 -1.02
N SER A 20 -0.37 3.94 -0.83
CA SER A 20 -1.29 4.89 -1.48
C SER A 20 -0.72 5.55 -2.73
N ARG A 21 0.55 5.27 -3.05
CA ARG A 21 1.27 5.89 -4.16
C ARG A 21 1.53 4.86 -5.28
N PRO A 22 0.78 4.89 -6.40
CA PRO A 22 0.92 3.89 -7.46
C PRO A 22 2.31 3.93 -8.12
N GLY A 23 2.98 5.07 -8.13
CA GLY A 23 4.33 5.22 -8.68
C GLY A 23 5.45 4.53 -7.89
N LEU A 24 5.15 3.95 -6.71
CA LEU A 24 6.13 3.17 -5.94
C LEU A 24 6.12 1.68 -6.30
N PHE A 25 5.11 1.24 -7.02
CA PHE A 25 5.00 -0.15 -7.44
C PHE A 25 5.95 -0.39 -8.62
N THR A 26 6.75 -1.45 -8.55
CA THR A 26 7.51 -1.93 -9.71
C THR A 26 6.57 -2.56 -10.74
N MET A 27 5.51 -3.19 -10.26
CA MET A 27 4.41 -3.73 -11.05
C MET A 27 3.12 -3.58 -10.25
N LEU A 28 2.09 -2.97 -10.83
CA LEU A 28 0.78 -2.80 -10.21
C LEU A 28 -0.29 -3.53 -11.02
N HIS A 29 -0.86 -4.58 -10.45
CA HIS A 29 -2.03 -5.26 -11.00
C HIS A 29 -3.30 -4.58 -10.48
N ARG A 30 -3.98 -3.85 -11.36
CA ARG A 30 -5.26 -3.22 -11.05
C ARG A 30 -6.39 -4.24 -11.11
N PHE A 31 -7.32 -4.14 -10.20
CA PHE A 31 -8.56 -4.89 -10.29
C PHE A 31 -9.49 -4.25 -11.33
N SER A 32 -10.32 -5.05 -11.99
CA SER A 32 -11.36 -4.55 -12.90
C SER A 32 -12.44 -3.75 -12.17
N GLN A 33 -12.64 -4.03 -10.89
CA GLN A 33 -13.51 -3.30 -9.97
C GLN A 33 -12.84 -3.20 -8.60
N PRO A 34 -13.07 -2.12 -7.81
CA PRO A 34 -12.55 -2.01 -6.46
C PRO A 34 -12.95 -3.21 -5.59
N ARG A 35 -11.98 -3.76 -4.87
CA ARG A 35 -12.25 -4.72 -3.77
C ARG A 35 -12.21 -3.95 -2.45
N HIS A 36 -12.60 -4.57 -1.34
CA HIS A 36 -12.63 -3.89 -0.05
C HIS A 36 -11.89 -4.67 1.03
N VAL A 37 -11.29 -3.94 1.96
CA VAL A 37 -10.66 -4.47 3.17
C VAL A 37 -11.25 -3.81 4.40
N LYS A 38 -11.33 -4.54 5.50
CA LYS A 38 -11.74 -3.97 6.79
C LYS A 38 -10.54 -3.30 7.45
N ILE A 39 -10.70 -2.05 7.86
CA ILE A 39 -9.64 -1.28 8.53
C ILE A 39 -9.88 -1.25 10.05
N ALA A 40 -8.94 -0.67 10.81
CA ALA A 40 -8.93 -0.72 12.27
C ALA A 40 -10.18 -0.16 12.94
N ASP A 41 -10.82 0.86 12.34
CA ASP A 41 -12.08 1.46 12.82
C ASP A 41 -13.33 0.63 12.45
N GLY A 42 -13.14 -0.52 11.79
CA GLY A 42 -14.20 -1.42 11.37
C GLY A 42 -14.84 -1.09 10.02
N ARG A 43 -14.51 0.04 9.39
CA ARG A 43 -15.02 0.42 8.07
C ARG A 43 -14.41 -0.44 6.96
N MET A 44 -15.10 -0.48 5.82
CA MET A 44 -14.61 -1.11 4.60
C MET A 44 -13.99 -0.04 3.70
N SER A 45 -12.68 -0.16 3.44
CA SER A 45 -11.95 0.74 2.55
C SER A 45 -11.67 0.07 1.19
N PRO A 46 -11.87 0.77 0.05
CA PRO A 46 -11.60 0.24 -1.26
C PRO A 46 -10.09 0.09 -1.51
N ILE A 47 -9.73 -1.06 -2.09
CA ILE A 47 -8.43 -1.34 -2.68
C ILE A 47 -8.58 -1.47 -4.19
N LEU A 48 -7.63 -0.90 -4.92
CA LEU A 48 -7.71 -0.76 -6.38
C LEU A 48 -6.78 -1.73 -7.12
N GLY A 49 -5.92 -2.43 -6.39
CA GLY A 49 -4.97 -3.37 -6.96
C GLY A 49 -3.98 -3.91 -5.93
N TYR A 50 -2.99 -4.61 -6.44
CA TYR A 50 -1.88 -5.11 -5.64
C TYR A 50 -0.61 -5.23 -6.49
N GLY A 51 0.53 -5.36 -5.84
CA GLY A 51 1.80 -5.58 -6.50
C GLY A 51 2.98 -5.43 -5.57
N ASP A 52 4.17 -5.29 -6.15
CA ASP A 52 5.41 -5.21 -5.40
C ASP A 52 5.91 -3.77 -5.34
N VAL A 53 6.40 -3.35 -4.18
CA VAL A 53 6.90 -1.99 -3.96
C VAL A 53 8.39 -2.04 -3.64
N LYS A 54 9.18 -1.27 -4.40
CA LYS A 54 10.63 -1.17 -4.18
C LYS A 54 10.94 -0.02 -3.24
N LEU A 55 11.40 -0.35 -2.02
CA LEU A 55 11.80 0.64 -1.02
C LEU A 55 13.20 1.20 -1.27
N SER A 56 14.10 0.34 -1.75
CA SER A 56 15.49 0.68 -2.02
C SER A 56 16.04 -0.22 -3.14
N GLN A 57 17.31 -0.06 -3.51
CA GLN A 57 17.94 -0.94 -4.50
C GLN A 57 17.95 -2.42 -4.09
N SER A 58 18.02 -2.70 -2.78
CA SER A 58 18.15 -4.05 -2.21
C SER A 58 16.88 -4.56 -1.52
N MET A 59 15.83 -3.73 -1.40
CA MET A 59 14.63 -4.09 -0.64
C MET A 59 13.34 -3.87 -1.43
N THR A 60 12.57 -4.95 -1.53
CA THR A 60 11.24 -4.99 -2.16
C THR A 60 10.25 -5.58 -1.16
N ILE A 61 9.08 -4.96 -1.04
CA ILE A 61 7.95 -5.51 -0.29
C ILE A 61 7.00 -6.16 -1.31
N PRO A 62 6.74 -7.47 -1.21
CA PRO A 62 5.82 -8.16 -2.11
C PRO A 62 4.35 -7.98 -1.68
N HIS A 63 3.43 -8.20 -2.61
CA HIS A 63 1.98 -8.33 -2.32
C HIS A 63 1.30 -7.16 -1.61
N VAL A 64 1.83 -5.95 -1.78
CA VAL A 64 1.32 -4.70 -1.23
C VAL A 64 -0.02 -4.35 -1.87
N LEU A 65 -0.99 -3.95 -1.05
CA LEU A 65 -2.30 -3.49 -1.52
C LEU A 65 -2.25 -2.01 -1.88
N TYR A 66 -2.83 -1.66 -3.04
CA TYR A 66 -2.96 -0.27 -3.47
C TYR A 66 -4.29 0.31 -2.97
N ALA A 67 -4.22 1.30 -2.07
CA ALA A 67 -5.37 1.90 -1.41
C ALA A 67 -5.20 3.41 -1.28
N LEU A 68 -6.13 4.20 -1.82
CA LEU A 68 -6.04 5.67 -1.88
C LEU A 68 -6.38 6.35 -0.54
N GLU A 69 -7.18 5.70 0.29
CA GLU A 69 -7.72 6.30 1.52
C GLU A 69 -6.71 6.36 2.66
N PHE A 70 -5.53 5.77 2.49
CA PHE A 70 -4.48 5.76 3.51
C PHE A 70 -3.51 6.93 3.29
N PRO A 71 -3.41 7.88 4.23
CA PRO A 71 -2.46 9.00 4.14
C PRO A 71 -1.00 8.55 4.30
N SER A 72 -0.75 7.32 4.75
CA SER A 72 0.57 6.74 4.96
C SER A 72 0.63 5.31 4.43
N ASN A 73 1.82 4.88 3.99
CA ASN A 73 2.05 3.48 3.64
C ASN A 73 2.20 2.65 4.92
N LEU A 74 1.69 1.41 4.92
CA LEU A 74 1.73 0.52 6.08
C LEU A 74 2.55 -0.72 5.77
N LEU A 75 3.43 -1.08 6.70
CA LEU A 75 4.17 -2.33 6.70
C LEU A 75 3.65 -3.20 7.86
N SER A 76 2.91 -4.27 7.54
CA SER A 76 2.59 -5.35 8.48
C SER A 76 3.79 -6.23 8.80
#